data_AF-A0A127M8U4-F1
#
_entry.id   AF-A0A127M8U4-F1
#
_cell.length_a   1.000
_cell.length_b   1.000
_cell.length_c   1.000
_cell.angle_alpha   90.00
_cell.angle_beta   90.00
_cell.angle_gamma   90.00
#
_symmetry.space_group_name_H-M   'P 1'
#
loop_
_entity.id
_entity.type
_entity.pdbx_description
1 polymer ?
#
loop_
_entity_poly.entity_id
_entity_poly.type
_entity_poly.pdbx_seq_one_letter_code
_entity_poly.pdbx_strand_id
1 'polypeptide(L)'
;MHPTKLGSVQPTPISLGQLLVSGGFITTGILNQALSIQRWSRRRLGEVLMQRHELCPLEKQTILALQKKLAAQALELKPDGSMPKALQLSLGQLLLDNGEITQSQLDTALAEHSSQHRRLGEVLIEQQALSPIRLAHWLQLQKKLISAAAVAAWMMVSNLYDSRRLYCRTP
;
A
#
# COMPACT_ATOMS: atom_id res chain seq x y z
N MET A 1 16.69 -38.28 -10.83
CA MET A 1 15.40 -37.69 -10.39
C MET A 1 15.58 -37.27 -8.93
N HIS A 2 15.77 -35.98 -8.67
CA HIS A 2 15.92 -35.46 -7.31
C HIS A 2 14.63 -34.75 -6.88
N PRO A 3 14.15 -34.96 -5.64
CA PRO A 3 12.89 -34.42 -5.18
C PRO A 3 12.98 -32.90 -5.04
N THR A 4 11.93 -32.24 -5.51
CA THR A 4 11.63 -30.82 -5.42
C THR A 4 11.78 -30.37 -3.97
N LYS A 5 12.78 -29.55 -3.67
CA LYS A 5 12.83 -28.82 -2.40
C LYS A 5 11.62 -27.88 -2.37
N LEU A 6 10.61 -28.25 -1.60
CA LEU A 6 9.54 -27.37 -1.13
C LEU A 6 10.24 -26.29 -0.29
N GLY A 7 10.57 -25.17 -0.95
CA GLY A 7 11.29 -24.07 -0.35
C GLY A 7 10.42 -23.40 0.72
N SER A 8 10.77 -23.67 1.97
CA SER A 8 10.63 -22.80 3.15
C SER A 8 9.50 -21.76 3.08
N VAL A 9 8.41 -22.02 3.81
CA VAL A 9 7.48 -20.98 4.26
C VAL A 9 8.24 -20.09 5.25
N GLN A 10 9.01 -19.15 4.73
CA GLN A 10 9.50 -18.00 5.48
C GLN A 10 8.29 -17.07 5.68
N PRO A 11 8.20 -16.32 6.80
CA PRO A 11 7.21 -15.26 6.93
C PRO A 11 7.38 -14.33 5.72
N THR A 12 6.45 -14.41 4.77
CA THR A 12 6.67 -13.82 3.45
C THR A 12 6.77 -12.31 3.63
N PRO A 13 7.92 -11.69 3.34
CA PRO A 13 8.02 -10.24 3.36
C PRO A 13 7.01 -9.72 2.34
N ILE A 14 6.27 -8.68 2.73
CA ILE A 14 5.17 -8.13 1.94
C ILE A 14 5.68 -7.80 0.54
N SER A 15 5.24 -8.59 -0.44
CA SER A 15 5.75 -8.49 -1.81
C SER A 15 5.12 -7.30 -2.51
N LEU A 16 5.96 -6.46 -3.13
CA LEU A 16 5.50 -5.31 -3.92
C LEU A 16 4.55 -5.75 -5.04
N GLY A 17 4.81 -6.88 -5.69
CA GLY A 17 3.92 -7.41 -6.73
C GLY A 17 2.53 -7.75 -6.19
N GLN A 18 2.47 -8.32 -4.98
CA GLN A 18 1.21 -8.69 -4.33
C GLN A 18 0.41 -7.46 -3.89
N LEU A 19 1.09 -6.42 -3.37
CA LEU A 19 0.44 -5.15 -3.05
C LEU A 19 -0.16 -4.48 -4.30
N LEU A 20 0.58 -4.47 -5.41
CA LEU A 20 0.12 -3.90 -6.67
C LEU A 20 -1.13 -4.61 -7.20
N VAL A 21 -1.17 -5.94 -7.14
CA VAL A 21 -2.34 -6.72 -7.55
C VAL A 21 -3.51 -6.53 -6.60
N SER A 22 -3.26 -6.61 -5.29
CA SER A 22 -4.32 -6.46 -4.26
C SER A 22 -4.93 -5.06 -4.24
N GLY A 23 -4.13 -4.05 -4.58
CA GLY A 23 -4.58 -2.68 -4.76
C GLY A 23 -5.28 -2.40 -6.08
N GLY A 24 -5.31 -3.34 -7.02
CA GLY A 24 -5.83 -3.11 -8.37
C GLY A 24 -5.01 -2.09 -9.17
N PHE A 25 -3.71 -1.95 -8.88
CA PHE A 25 -2.79 -1.15 -9.70
C PHE A 25 -2.47 -1.88 -10.99
N ILE A 26 -2.27 -3.20 -10.91
CA ILE A 26 -2.00 -4.07 -12.05
C ILE A 26 -2.78 -5.37 -11.91
N THR A 27 -2.96 -6.09 -13.02
CA THR A 27 -3.52 -7.44 -12.99
C THR A 27 -2.44 -8.49 -12.71
N THR A 28 -2.84 -9.68 -12.30
CA THR A 28 -1.94 -10.84 -12.16
C THR A 28 -1.24 -11.20 -13.47
N GLY A 29 -1.93 -11.04 -14.61
CA GLY A 29 -1.35 -11.23 -15.94
C GLY A 29 -0.21 -10.25 -16.22
N ILE A 30 -0.42 -8.96 -15.96
CA ILE A 30 0.61 -7.92 -16.11
C ILE A 30 1.79 -8.18 -15.16
N LEU A 31 1.51 -8.56 -13.91
CA LEU A 31 2.57 -8.89 -12.94
C LEU A 31 3.44 -10.05 -13.45
N ASN A 32 2.84 -11.14 -13.95
CA ASN A 32 3.58 -12.29 -14.46
C ASN A 32 4.46 -11.91 -15.65
N GLN A 33 3.93 -11.13 -16.60
CA GLN A 33 4.71 -10.62 -17.73
C GLN A 33 5.88 -9.76 -17.26
N ALA A 34 5.65 -8.85 -16.31
CA ALA A 34 6.68 -7.98 -15.76
C ALA A 34 7.77 -8.76 -15.01
N LEU A 35 7.41 -9.82 -14.27
CA LEU A 35 8.36 -10.71 -13.60
C LEU A 35 9.20 -11.50 -14.60
N SER A 36 8.61 -11.99 -15.70
CA SER A 36 9.36 -12.61 -16.79
C SER A 36 10.40 -11.63 -17.34
N ILE A 37 10.00 -10.40 -17.68
CA ILE A 37 10.91 -9.38 -18.22
C ILE A 37 12.00 -9.01 -17.21
N GLN A 38 11.66 -8.85 -15.92
CA GLN A 38 12.61 -8.57 -14.85
C GLN A 38 13.71 -9.65 -14.79
N ARG A 39 13.34 -10.93 -14.90
CA ARG A 39 14.28 -12.05 -14.82
C ARG A 39 15.37 -12.00 -15.89
N TRP A 40 15.01 -11.60 -17.11
CA TRP A 40 15.93 -11.53 -18.24
C TRP A 40 16.69 -10.20 -18.30
N SER A 41 16.03 -9.10 -17.96
CA SER A 41 16.62 -7.75 -18.03
C SER A 41 17.48 -7.36 -16.81
N ARG A 42 17.40 -8.12 -15.71
CA ARG A 42 17.99 -7.79 -14.40
C ARG A 42 17.57 -6.42 -13.84
N ARG A 43 16.45 -5.86 -14.32
CA ARG A 43 15.90 -4.57 -13.87
C ARG A 43 14.99 -4.72 -12.67
N ARG A 44 14.69 -3.62 -11.98
CA ARG A 44 13.74 -3.64 -10.86
C ARG A 44 12.31 -3.74 -11.40
N LEU A 45 11.45 -4.55 -10.76
CA LEU A 45 10.05 -4.74 -11.16
C LEU A 45 9.31 -3.41 -11.38
N GLY A 46 9.48 -2.46 -10.46
CA GLY A 46 8.86 -1.14 -10.57
C GLY A 46 9.36 -0.31 -11.77
N GLU A 47 10.57 -0.53 -12.27
CA GLU A 47 11.06 0.13 -13.49
C GLU A 47 10.50 -0.50 -14.75
N VAL A 48 10.34 -1.83 -14.75
CA VAL A 48 9.70 -2.56 -15.85
C VAL A 48 8.23 -2.14 -16.01
N LEU A 49 7.51 -2.01 -14.89
CA LEU A 49 6.11 -1.56 -14.88
C LEU A 49 5.98 -0.10 -15.36
N MET A 50 6.88 0.78 -14.92
CA MET A 50 6.90 2.18 -15.39
C MET A 50 7.17 2.29 -16.89
N GLN A 51 8.15 1.55 -17.42
CA GLN A 51 8.47 1.60 -18.84
C GLN A 51 7.30 1.16 -19.71
N ARG A 52 6.48 0.24 -19.21
CA ARG A 52 5.29 -0.25 -19.92
C ARG A 52 4.06 0.62 -19.71
N HIS A 53 4.18 1.76 -19.00
CA HIS A 53 3.07 2.63 -18.62
C HIS A 53 1.97 1.93 -17.79
N GLU A 54 2.30 0.78 -17.17
CA GLU A 54 1.40 0.02 -16.31
C GLU A 54 1.38 0.55 -14.87
N LEU A 55 2.35 1.42 -14.52
CA LEU A 55 2.46 2.04 -13.21
C LEU A 55 3.05 3.45 -13.34
N CYS A 56 2.36 4.45 -12.81
CA CYS A 56 2.85 5.82 -12.81
C CYS A 56 3.93 6.04 -11.73
N PRO A 57 4.81 7.06 -11.88
CA PRO A 57 5.82 7.39 -10.87
C PRO A 57 5.23 7.64 -9.48
N LEU A 58 4.08 8.34 -9.44
CA LEU A 58 3.35 8.63 -8.20
C LEU A 58 2.91 7.33 -7.53
N GLU A 59 2.16 6.48 -8.24
CA GLU A 59 1.67 5.20 -7.73
C GLU A 59 2.82 4.32 -7.22
N LYS A 60 3.94 4.26 -7.95
CA LYS A 60 5.15 3.56 -7.54
C LYS A 60 5.71 4.11 -6.23
N GLN A 61 5.81 5.43 -6.09
CA GLN A 61 6.33 6.06 -4.88
C GLN A 61 5.41 5.77 -3.68
N THR A 62 4.11 5.92 -3.85
CA THR A 62 3.15 5.75 -2.76
C THR A 62 3.03 4.28 -2.33
N ILE A 63 3.06 3.33 -3.27
CA ILE A 63 3.02 1.90 -2.93
C ILE A 63 4.32 1.44 -2.24
N LEU A 64 5.48 1.99 -2.63
CA LEU A 64 6.75 1.71 -1.96
C LEU A 64 6.76 2.28 -0.53
N ALA A 65 6.22 3.49 -0.34
CA ALA A 65 6.05 4.07 0.98
C ALA A 65 5.14 3.20 1.84
N LEU A 66 4.00 2.74 1.30
CA LEU A 66 3.10 1.81 1.97
C LEU A 66 3.81 0.50 2.33
N GLN A 67 4.53 -0.12 1.40
CA GLN A 67 5.28 -1.36 1.63
C GLN A 67 6.25 -1.21 2.80
N LYS A 68 7.00 -0.10 2.85
CA LYS A 68 7.93 0.20 3.95
C LYS A 68 7.21 0.40 5.28
N LYS A 69 6.09 1.15 5.29
CA LYS A 69 5.27 1.36 6.50
C LYS A 69 4.73 0.03 7.03
N LEU A 70 4.21 -0.81 6.14
CA LEU A 70 3.73 -2.15 6.49
C LEU A 70 4.86 -3.05 7.01
N ALA A 71 6.04 -3.03 6.39
CA ALA A 71 7.19 -3.83 6.83
C ALA A 71 7.69 -3.41 8.22
N ALA A 72 7.70 -2.10 8.51
CA ALA A 72 8.05 -1.59 9.83
C ALA A 72 7.01 -2.02 10.89
N GLN A 73 5.72 -1.95 10.56
CA GLN A 73 4.64 -2.28 11.49
C GLN A 73 4.40 -3.78 11.65
N ALA A 74 4.78 -4.60 10.67
CA ALA A 74 4.75 -6.07 10.78
C ALA A 74 5.59 -6.58 11.97
N LEU A 75 6.60 -5.81 12.39
CA LEU A 75 7.41 -6.08 13.59
C LEU A 75 6.67 -5.74 14.90
N GLU A 76 5.64 -4.90 14.84
CA GLU A 76 4.92 -4.35 16.01
C GLU A 76 3.43 -4.76 16.07
N LEU A 77 2.98 -5.67 15.18
CA LEU A 77 1.58 -6.08 15.11
C LEU A 77 1.09 -6.64 16.45
N LYS A 78 0.17 -5.90 17.08
CA LYS A 78 -0.57 -6.38 18.25
C LYS A 78 -1.53 -7.49 17.80
N PRO A 79 -1.73 -8.54 18.60
CA PRO A 79 -2.56 -9.70 18.24
C PRO A 79 -4.07 -9.41 18.21
N ASP A 80 -4.51 -8.16 18.44
CA ASP A 80 -5.93 -7.81 18.55
C ASP A 80 -6.64 -7.65 17.19
N GLY A 81 -5.91 -7.77 16.07
CA GLY A 81 -6.47 -7.62 14.73
C GLY A 81 -6.84 -6.19 14.35
N SER A 82 -6.58 -5.21 15.23
CA SER A 82 -6.75 -3.80 14.93
C SER A 82 -5.64 -3.35 14.00
N MET A 83 -6.00 -2.73 12.87
CA MET A 83 -5.02 -2.03 12.03
C MET A 83 -4.33 -0.95 12.87
N PRO A 84 -2.99 -0.89 12.92
CA PRO A 84 -2.29 0.15 13.65
C PRO A 84 -2.77 1.52 13.17
N LYS A 85 -2.94 2.47 14.10
CA LYS A 85 -3.28 3.88 13.76
C LYS A 85 -2.25 4.50 12.80
N ALA A 86 -1.02 3.98 12.83
CA ALA A 86 0.07 4.36 11.92
C ALA A 86 -0.08 3.84 10.47
N LEU A 87 -1.04 2.94 10.22
CA LEU A 87 -1.44 2.48 8.88
C LEU A 87 -2.66 3.24 8.35
N GLN A 88 -3.12 4.28 9.06
CA GLN A 88 -4.15 5.18 8.55
C GLN A 88 -3.61 5.91 7.32
N LEU A 89 -4.07 5.48 6.15
CA LEU A 89 -3.82 6.10 4.86
C LEU A 89 -4.73 7.32 4.68
N SER A 90 -4.59 8.28 5.58
CA SER A 90 -5.36 9.53 5.58
C SER A 90 -5.00 10.36 4.35
N LEU A 91 -6.00 10.92 3.67
CA LEU A 91 -5.80 11.73 2.47
C LEU A 91 -4.81 12.88 2.73
N GLY A 92 -4.98 13.61 3.84
CA GLY A 92 -4.08 14.70 4.23
C GLY A 92 -2.62 14.25 4.40
N GLN A 93 -2.39 13.10 5.03
CA GLN A 93 -1.03 12.56 5.20
C GLN A 93 -0.44 12.11 3.86
N LEU A 94 -1.23 11.50 2.98
CA LEU A 94 -0.76 11.11 1.64
C LEU A 94 -0.37 12.33 0.81
N LEU A 95 -1.16 13.39 0.86
CA LEU A 95 -0.85 14.64 0.16
C LEU A 95 0.42 15.30 0.72
N LEU A 96 0.59 15.33 2.05
CA LEU A 96 1.80 15.83 2.70
C LEU A 96 3.05 15.01 2.34
N ASP A 97 2.98 13.68 2.51
CA ASP A 97 4.11 12.76 2.28
C ASP A 97 4.61 12.82 0.82
N ASN A 98 3.76 13.25 -0.12
CA ASN A 98 4.09 13.39 -1.53
C ASN A 98 4.33 14.86 -1.97
N GLY A 99 4.33 15.82 -1.05
CA GLY A 99 4.63 17.23 -1.32
C GLY A 99 3.54 17.97 -2.11
N GLU A 100 2.31 17.45 -2.12
CA GLU A 100 1.16 18.08 -2.79
C GLU A 100 0.60 19.25 -2.00
N ILE A 101 0.70 19.18 -0.68
CA ILE A 101 0.29 20.21 0.26
C ILE A 101 1.39 20.41 1.29
N THR A 102 1.38 21.56 1.94
CA THR A 102 2.27 21.89 3.06
C THR A 102 1.61 21.60 4.40
N GLN A 103 2.43 21.48 5.47
CA GLN A 103 1.91 21.26 6.81
C GLN A 103 0.95 22.36 7.25
N SER A 104 1.25 23.61 6.89
CA SER A 104 0.39 24.76 7.17
C SER A 104 -0.95 24.65 6.44
N GLN A 105 -0.96 24.28 5.16
CA GLN A 105 -2.20 24.08 4.41
C GLN A 105 -3.05 22.95 4.99
N LEU A 106 -2.43 21.84 5.39
CA LEU A 106 -3.16 20.75 6.02
C LEU A 106 -3.77 21.17 7.37
N ASP A 107 -3.01 21.90 8.19
CA ASP A 107 -3.47 22.35 9.51
C ASP A 107 -4.66 23.31 9.39
N THR A 108 -4.56 24.30 8.50
CA THR A 108 -5.68 25.21 8.19
C THR A 108 -6.90 24.43 7.70
N ALA A 109 -6.69 23.48 6.77
CA ALA A 109 -7.80 22.66 6.26
C ALA A 109 -8.45 21.77 7.34
N LEU A 110 -7.67 21.26 8.29
CA LEU A 110 -8.17 20.49 9.43
C LEU A 110 -8.95 21.37 10.42
N ALA A 111 -8.45 22.57 10.71
CA ALA A 111 -9.11 23.54 11.59
C ALA A 111 -10.48 23.97 11.02
N GLU A 112 -10.54 24.22 9.71
CA GLU A 112 -11.78 24.59 9.01
C GLU A 112 -12.76 23.41 8.89
N HIS A 113 -12.29 22.20 8.55
CA HIS A 113 -13.13 20.99 8.52
C HIS A 113 -13.77 20.72 9.89
N SER A 114 -13.00 20.80 10.97
CA SER A 114 -13.50 20.54 12.33
C SER A 114 -14.53 21.57 12.79
N SER A 115 -14.45 22.80 12.28
CA SER A 115 -15.32 23.90 12.70
C SER A 115 -16.59 24.02 11.85
N GLN A 116 -16.54 23.62 10.57
CA GLN A 116 -17.59 23.91 9.59
C GLN A 116 -18.27 22.65 9.00
N HIS A 117 -17.92 21.43 9.42
CA HIS A 117 -18.40 20.16 8.84
C HIS A 117 -18.16 20.03 7.31
N ARG A 118 -17.20 20.79 6.76
CA ARG A 118 -16.85 20.76 5.33
C ARG A 118 -15.84 19.67 5.04
N ARG A 119 -15.85 19.08 3.85
CA ARG A 119 -14.90 17.99 3.55
C ARG A 119 -13.49 18.56 3.41
N LEU A 120 -12.50 17.91 4.02
CA LEU A 120 -11.09 18.32 3.93
C LEU A 120 -10.62 18.57 2.48
N GLY A 121 -11.09 17.76 1.53
CA GLY A 121 -10.78 17.94 0.10
C GLY A 121 -11.38 19.20 -0.53
N GLU A 122 -12.56 19.66 -0.07
CA GLU A 122 -13.19 20.90 -0.55
C GLU A 122 -12.41 22.12 -0.06
N VAL A 123 -12.00 22.11 1.22
CA VAL A 123 -11.18 23.18 1.80
C VAL A 123 -9.83 23.30 1.07
N LEU A 124 -9.19 22.19 0.73
CA LEU A 124 -7.92 22.19 -0.03
C LEU A 124 -8.08 22.73 -1.46
N ILE A 125 -9.26 22.59 -2.07
CA ILE A 125 -9.57 23.18 -3.38
C ILE A 125 -9.78 24.69 -3.24
N GLU A 126 -10.53 25.12 -2.22
CA GLU A 126 -10.78 26.53 -1.94
C GLU A 126 -9.48 27.30 -1.63
N GLN A 127 -8.55 26.67 -0.91
CA GLN A 127 -7.22 27.20 -0.62
C GLN A 127 -6.28 27.22 -1.84
N GLN A 128 -6.75 26.80 -3.03
CA GLN A 128 -5.96 26.63 -4.26
C GLN A 128 -4.75 25.70 -4.10
N ALA A 129 -4.72 24.89 -3.04
CA ALA A 129 -3.65 23.94 -2.77
C ALA A 129 -3.76 22.70 -3.69
N LEU A 130 -4.98 22.33 -4.07
CA LEU A 130 -5.24 21.16 -4.92
C LEU A 130 -6.33 21.44 -5.97
N SER A 131 -6.17 20.90 -7.18
CA SER A 131 -7.25 20.91 -8.18
C SER A 131 -8.27 19.79 -7.93
N PRO A 132 -9.54 19.94 -8.33
CA PRO A 132 -10.54 18.88 -8.17
C PRO A 132 -10.17 17.59 -8.93
N ILE A 133 -9.50 17.72 -10.08
CA ILE A 133 -9.00 16.58 -10.86
C ILE A 133 -7.90 15.84 -10.08
N ARG A 134 -6.96 16.60 -9.48
CA ARG A 134 -5.92 16.03 -8.61
C ARG A 134 -6.51 15.37 -7.38
N LEU A 135 -7.50 16.00 -6.73
CA LEU A 135 -8.21 15.43 -5.59
C LEU A 135 -8.84 14.08 -5.94
N ALA A 136 -9.54 14.00 -7.07
CA ALA A 136 -10.16 12.77 -7.53
C ALA A 136 -9.12 11.66 -7.76
N HIS A 137 -7.99 11.99 -8.37
CA HIS A 137 -6.88 11.05 -8.57
C HIS A 137 -6.30 10.55 -7.25
N TRP A 138 -6.09 11.44 -6.27
CA TRP A 138 -5.60 11.08 -4.94
C TRP A 138 -6.59 10.23 -4.15
N LEU A 139 -7.89 10.49 -4.27
CA LEU A 139 -8.94 9.66 -3.65
C LEU A 139 -8.98 8.24 -4.26
N GLN A 140 -8.82 8.12 -5.58
CA GLN A 140 -8.71 6.81 -6.23
C GLN A 140 -7.47 6.06 -5.74
N LEU A 141 -6.33 6.74 -5.70
CA LEU A 141 -5.07 6.18 -5.21
C LEU A 141 -5.18 5.74 -3.75
N GLN A 142 -5.77 6.57 -2.89
CA GLN A 142 -6.03 6.25 -1.49
C GLN A 142 -6.85 4.96 -1.35
N LYS A 143 -7.94 4.80 -2.12
CA LYS A 143 -8.76 3.59 -2.11
C LYS A 143 -7.96 2.33 -2.49
N LYS A 144 -7.16 2.41 -3.56
CA LYS A 144 -6.27 1.31 -4.00
C LYS A 144 -5.24 0.95 -2.93
N LEU A 145 -4.68 1.94 -2.24
CA LEU A 145 -3.72 1.72 -1.16
C LEU A 145 -4.37 1.07 0.06
N ILE A 146 -5.57 1.51 0.43
CA ILE A 146 -6.34 0.93 1.54
C ILE A 146 -6.67 -0.53 1.25
N SER A 147 -7.10 -0.87 0.04
CA SER A 147 -7.39 -2.27 -0.32
C SER A 147 -6.12 -3.12 -0.28
N ALA A 148 -5.00 -2.62 -0.83
CA ALA A 148 -3.71 -3.31 -0.76
C ALA A 148 -3.26 -3.56 0.68
N ALA A 149 -3.38 -2.54 1.54
CA ALA A 149 -3.03 -2.61 2.95
C ALA A 149 -3.92 -3.59 3.73
N ALA A 150 -5.22 -3.57 3.50
CA ALA A 150 -6.18 -4.46 4.16
C ALA A 150 -5.92 -5.93 3.81
N VAL A 151 -5.67 -6.23 2.53
CA VAL A 151 -5.33 -7.59 2.09
C VAL A 151 -3.99 -8.04 2.70
N ALA A 152 -2.98 -7.17 2.69
CA ALA A 152 -1.69 -7.48 3.31
C ALA A 152 -1.82 -7.73 4.81
N ALA A 153 -2.60 -6.92 5.53
CA ALA A 153 -2.87 -7.12 6.95
C ALA A 153 -3.59 -8.44 7.22
N TRP A 154 -4.63 -8.75 6.45
CA TRP A 154 -5.33 -10.03 6.52
C TRP A 154 -4.39 -11.22 6.30
N MET A 155 -3.49 -11.14 5.33
CA MET A 155 -2.50 -12.19 5.06
C MET A 155 -1.50 -12.35 6.20
N MET A 156 -1.04 -11.24 6.80
CA MET A 156 -0.15 -11.28 7.97
C MET A 156 -0.83 -11.93 9.18
N VAL A 157 -2.09 -11.59 9.46
CA VAL A 157 -2.87 -12.21 10.55
C VAL A 157 -3.13 -13.69 10.25
N SER A 158 -3.47 -14.04 9.01
CA SER A 158 -3.73 -15.44 8.61
C SER A 158 -2.48 -16.32 8.76
N ASN A 159 -1.30 -15.80 8.41
CA ASN A 159 -0.03 -16.50 8.57
C ASN A 159 0.32 -16.76 10.05
N LEU A 160 -0.06 -15.84 10.94
CA LEU A 160 0.07 -16.03 12.40
C LEU A 160 -0.88 -17.12 12.93
N TYR A 161 -2.08 -17.27 12.34
CA TYR A 161 -3.03 -18.32 12.71
C TYR A 161 -2.58 -19.72 12.27
N ASP A 162 -1.93 -19.84 11.10
CA ASP A 162 -1.42 -21.13 10.60
C ASP A 162 -0.28 -21.67 11.49
N SER A 163 0.59 -20.79 11.98
CA SER A 163 1.67 -21.14 12.92
C SER A 163 1.17 -21.69 14.26
N ARG A 164 -0.07 -21.39 14.68
CA ARG A 164 -0.66 -21.92 15.94
C ARG A 164 -1.29 -23.31 15.77
N ARG A 165 -1.54 -23.78 14.53
CA ARG A 165 -2.10 -25.12 14.27
C ARG A 165 -1.05 -26.24 14.26
N LEU A 166 0.24 -25.90 14.15
CA LEU A 166 1.33 -26.89 14.06
C LEU A 166 1.77 -27.46 15.43
N TYR A 167 1.16 -27.05 16.56
CA TYR A 167 1.48 -27.58 17.89
C TYR A 167 0.40 -28.47 18.54
N CYS A 168 -0.72 -28.75 17.86
CA CYS A 168 -1.77 -29.63 18.40
C CYS A 168 -2.07 -30.80 17.46
N ARG A 169 -1.06 -31.62 17.17
CA ARG A 169 -1.27 -32.92 16.52
C ARG A 169 -0.37 -34.00 17.13
N THR A 170 -0.80 -34.54 18.26
CA THR A 170 -0.36 -35.83 18.80
C THR A 170 -1.60 -36.67 19.07
N PRO A 171 -1.81 -37.80 18.40
CA PRO A 171 -2.39 -38.97 19.06
C PRO A 171 -1.31 -39.71 19.86
#